data_AF-A0AAR5PGV5-F1
#
_entry.id   AF-A0AAR5PGV5-F1
#
_cell.length_a   1.000
_cell.length_b   1.000
_cell.length_c   1.000
_cell.angle_alpha   90.00
_cell.angle_beta   90.00
_cell.angle_gamma   90.00
#
_symmetry.space_group_name_H-M   'P 1'
#
loop_
_entity.id
_entity.type
_entity.pdbx_description
1 polymer ?
#
loop_
_entity_poly.entity_id
_entity_poly.type
_entity_poly.pdbx_seq_one_letter_code
_entity_poly.pdbx_strand_id
1 'polypeptide(L)'
;CGGSDCDRKALKLSSISRLFQVPKHSRVFPEPYNCSLTPPYLNVSSEQMYKAQKKLLYPVNVGRNVARETAQTYYILASDIELYPSPNISSKFLDLIATNTGPLLSKNPKVFPLHLFEVSANSTVPESKTMLKDMLGNGTALPFHKKLCPGCHNIPKAKEWQLAPVSENLHVFHVGKRNGRFVHWEPIFIGTHNDPLYDERLSWEGKSDKMTQGYALCVLNYDFLILDNAFLVHKPGIKIYKKDAKRAMLAGKTNQLIKKIIFPELKVLYGVRKGCAV
;
A
#
# COMPACT_ATOMS: atom_id res chain seq x y z
N CYS A 1 3.05 30.20 41.47
CA CYS A 1 3.76 29.67 40.29
C CYS A 1 2.82 29.79 39.09
N GLY A 2 2.75 30.88 38.33
CA GLY A 2 3.82 31.80 37.92
C GLY A 2 4.08 31.53 36.45
N GLY A 3 3.42 32.30 35.58
CA GLY A 3 3.25 32.06 34.14
C GLY A 3 4.51 32.26 33.30
N SER A 4 5.54 31.44 33.52
CA SER A 4 6.77 31.45 32.71
C SER A 4 7.22 30.07 32.21
N ASP A 5 6.60 28.98 32.68
CA ASP A 5 7.01 27.62 32.32
C ASP A 5 6.08 26.91 31.31
N CYS A 6 4.80 27.33 31.20
CA CYS A 6 3.91 26.84 30.14
C CYS A 6 4.27 27.46 28.77
N ASP A 7 4.70 28.73 28.75
CA ASP A 7 5.03 29.42 27.50
C ASP A 7 6.35 28.93 26.87
N ARG A 8 7.32 28.48 27.67
CA ARG A 8 8.57 27.90 27.13
C ARG A 8 8.36 26.54 26.46
N LYS A 9 7.37 25.74 26.90
CA LYS A 9 7.00 24.48 26.22
C LYS A 9 6.22 24.74 24.93
N ALA A 10 5.34 25.73 24.92
CA ALA A 10 4.61 26.14 23.71
C ALA A 10 5.53 26.74 22.63
N LEU A 11 6.54 27.53 23.03
CA LEU A 11 7.55 28.09 22.12
C LEU A 11 8.52 27.04 21.55
N LYS A 12 8.80 25.94 22.25
CA LYS A 12 9.63 24.84 21.71
C LYS A 12 8.87 23.96 20.70
N LEU A 13 7.55 23.84 20.83
CA LEU A 13 6.69 23.16 19.87
C LEU A 13 6.43 24.00 18.61
N SER A 14 6.35 25.33 18.73
CA SER A 14 6.19 26.24 17.57
C SER A 14 7.48 26.46 16.77
N SER A 15 8.65 26.15 17.35
CA SER A 15 9.93 26.14 16.63
C SER A 15 10.20 24.84 15.84
N ILE A 16 9.53 23.73 16.17
CA ILE A 16 9.69 22.45 15.46
C ILE A 16 8.75 22.36 14.25
N SER A 17 7.62 23.07 14.27
CA SER A 17 6.68 23.14 13.13
C SER A 17 7.18 23.97 11.93
N ARG A 18 8.34 24.62 12.04
CA ARG A 18 8.97 25.39 10.94
C ARG A 18 10.02 24.62 10.14
N LEU A 19 10.32 23.36 10.47
CA LEU A 19 11.44 22.63 9.85
C LEU A 19 11.07 21.74 8.65
N PHE A 20 9.78 21.61 8.29
CA PHE A 20 9.38 20.90 7.08
C PHE A 20 8.19 21.60 6.40
N GLN A 21 8.38 22.82 5.91
CA GLN A 21 7.50 23.30 4.84
C GLN A 21 7.84 22.50 3.58
N VAL A 22 6.92 21.61 3.16
CA VAL A 22 6.98 21.02 1.82
C VAL A 22 7.09 22.17 0.84
N PRO A 23 8.17 22.25 0.04
CA PRO A 23 8.33 23.38 -0.86
C PRO A 23 7.13 23.41 -1.81
N LYS A 24 6.57 24.60 -2.03
CA LYS A 24 5.47 24.76 -2.99
C LYS A 24 5.91 24.15 -4.33
N HIS A 25 5.04 23.42 -5.03
CA HIS A 25 5.38 22.75 -6.31
C HIS A 25 6.19 23.64 -7.27
N SER A 26 5.85 24.92 -7.36
CA SER A 26 6.55 25.94 -8.15
C SER A 26 8.00 26.25 -7.74
N ARG A 27 8.48 25.70 -6.62
CA ARG A 27 9.82 25.88 -6.03
C ARG A 27 10.58 24.57 -5.79
N VAL A 28 9.94 23.40 -5.94
CA VAL A 28 10.60 22.09 -5.73
C VAL A 28 11.45 21.70 -6.93
N PHE A 29 10.99 22.04 -8.14
CA PHE A 29 11.66 21.71 -9.40
C PHE A 29 11.90 23.00 -10.19
N PRO A 30 12.95 23.77 -9.88
CA PRO A 30 13.31 24.96 -10.64
C PRO A 30 13.74 24.62 -12.07
N GLU A 31 14.23 23.40 -12.29
CA GLU A 31 14.55 22.89 -13.61
C GLU A 31 13.34 22.16 -14.21
N PRO A 32 12.88 22.58 -15.40
CA PRO A 32 11.87 21.82 -16.13
C PRO A 32 12.45 20.45 -16.53
N TYR A 33 11.70 19.38 -16.28
CA TYR A 33 12.07 18.04 -16.72
C TYR A 33 11.90 17.94 -18.24
N ASN A 34 12.93 17.50 -18.95
CA ASN A 34 12.84 17.23 -20.38
C ASN A 34 12.51 15.75 -20.62
N CYS A 35 11.22 15.44 -20.77
CA CYS A 35 10.73 14.08 -21.08
C CYS A 35 11.20 13.53 -22.44
N SER A 36 11.82 14.35 -23.29
CA SER A 36 12.39 13.91 -24.57
C SER A 36 13.79 13.33 -24.43
N LEU A 37 14.46 13.52 -23.28
CA LEU A 37 15.75 12.90 -23.01
C LEU A 37 15.57 11.39 -22.80
N THR A 38 16.51 10.61 -23.32
CA THR A 38 16.54 9.18 -23.08
C THR A 38 16.67 8.91 -21.57
N PRO A 39 15.83 8.05 -20.98
CA PRO A 39 15.96 7.74 -19.57
C PRO A 39 17.35 7.18 -19.26
N PRO A 40 18.00 7.60 -18.15
CA PRO A 40 19.38 7.23 -17.84
C PRO A 40 19.55 5.72 -17.57
N TYR A 41 18.45 4.97 -17.48
CA TYR A 41 18.41 3.53 -17.26
C TYR A 41 18.14 2.70 -18.53
N LEU A 42 17.85 3.31 -19.69
CA LEU A 42 17.34 2.57 -20.87
C LEU A 42 18.34 1.54 -21.41
N ASN A 43 19.63 1.87 -21.43
CA ASN A 43 20.71 1.04 -21.98
C ASN A 43 21.75 0.64 -20.93
N VAL A 44 21.35 0.60 -19.65
CA VAL A 44 22.24 0.27 -18.54
C VAL A 44 21.85 -1.09 -17.98
N SER A 45 22.81 -2.02 -17.87
CA SER A 45 22.53 -3.33 -17.29
C SER A 45 22.20 -3.19 -15.79
N SER A 46 21.40 -4.12 -15.24
CA SER A 46 21.04 -4.07 -13.82
C SER A 46 22.26 -4.11 -12.89
N GLU A 47 23.34 -4.77 -13.29
CA GLU A 47 24.62 -4.88 -12.57
C GLU A 47 25.39 -3.55 -12.51
N GLN A 48 25.22 -2.72 -13.53
CA GLN A 48 25.84 -1.40 -13.63
C GLN A 48 25.08 -0.34 -12.85
N MET A 49 23.83 -0.61 -12.46
CA MET A 49 23.06 0.32 -11.64
C MET A 49 23.66 0.47 -10.24
N TYR A 50 23.56 1.68 -9.70
CA TYR A 50 24.10 2.05 -8.37
C TYR A 50 23.75 1.03 -7.28
N LYS A 51 22.48 0.61 -7.20
CA LYS A 51 22.00 -0.37 -6.23
C LYS A 51 22.78 -1.70 -6.31
N ALA A 52 23.04 -2.20 -7.51
CA ALA A 52 23.75 -3.46 -7.69
C ALA A 52 25.24 -3.31 -7.39
N GLN A 53 25.89 -2.26 -7.91
CA GLN A 53 27.31 -1.98 -7.66
C GLN A 53 27.62 -1.83 -6.16
N LYS A 54 26.71 -1.18 -5.42
CA LYS A 54 26.83 -0.97 -3.97
C LYS A 54 26.23 -2.11 -3.14
N LYS A 55 25.74 -3.19 -3.78
CA LYS A 55 25.12 -4.36 -3.14
C LYS A 55 23.99 -3.99 -2.17
N LEU A 56 23.21 -2.97 -2.52
CA LEU A 56 22.12 -2.44 -1.70
C LEU A 56 20.83 -3.23 -1.91
N LEU A 57 20.04 -3.32 -0.85
CA LEU A 57 18.65 -3.76 -0.89
C LEU A 57 17.74 -2.54 -1.11
N TYR A 58 16.59 -2.73 -1.75
CA TYR A 58 15.66 -1.63 -1.96
C TYR A 58 14.87 -1.33 -0.67
N PRO A 59 15.01 -0.13 -0.07
CA PRO A 59 14.44 0.21 1.22
C PRO A 59 12.96 0.62 1.08
N VAL A 60 12.14 -0.32 0.61
CA VAL A 60 10.73 -0.06 0.23
C VAL A 60 9.92 0.54 1.37
N ASN A 61 10.12 0.07 2.61
CA ASN A 61 9.36 0.54 3.76
C ASN A 61 9.80 1.91 4.26
N VAL A 62 11.10 2.24 4.17
CA VAL A 62 11.58 3.60 4.40
C VAL A 62 10.92 4.56 3.40
N GLY A 63 10.93 4.21 2.11
CA GLY A 63 10.29 5.02 1.08
C GLY A 63 8.79 5.24 1.33
N ARG A 64 8.07 4.18 1.74
CA ARG A 64 6.64 4.28 2.11
C ARG A 64 6.42 5.18 3.32
N ASN A 65 7.22 5.05 4.36
CA ASN A 65 7.08 5.86 5.57
C ASN A 65 7.41 7.33 5.30
N VAL A 66 8.51 7.63 4.60
CA VAL A 66 8.87 9.01 4.21
C VAL A 66 7.76 9.63 3.36
N ALA A 67 7.26 8.92 2.34
CA ALA A 67 6.16 9.42 1.50
C ALA A 67 4.89 9.68 2.31
N ARG A 68 4.59 8.82 3.29
CA ARG A 68 3.43 8.98 4.16
C ARG A 68 3.60 10.14 5.13
N GLU A 69 4.73 10.26 5.81
CA GLU A 69 4.98 11.32 6.79
C GLU A 69 5.07 12.71 6.15
N THR A 70 5.45 12.78 4.88
CA THR A 70 5.53 14.03 4.11
C THR A 70 4.23 14.36 3.35
N ALA A 71 3.27 13.43 3.29
CA ALA A 71 1.99 13.69 2.66
C ALA A 71 1.23 14.80 3.41
N GLN A 72 0.65 15.73 2.65
CA GLN A 72 -0.11 16.86 3.22
C GLN A 72 -1.62 16.57 3.31
N THR A 73 -2.07 15.43 2.77
CA THR A 73 -3.47 15.05 2.70
C THR A 73 -3.84 14.11 3.84
N TYR A 74 -5.08 14.21 4.33
CA TYR A 74 -5.56 13.34 5.40
C TYR A 74 -5.62 11.85 4.97
N TYR A 75 -6.06 11.60 3.73
CA TYR A 75 -6.09 10.27 3.13
C TYR A 75 -4.87 10.03 2.26
N ILE A 76 -4.32 8.82 2.34
CA ILE A 76 -3.04 8.46 1.69
C ILE A 76 -3.17 7.08 1.05
N LEU A 77 -2.77 6.97 -0.22
CA LEU A 77 -2.65 5.70 -0.95
C LEU A 77 -1.16 5.41 -1.21
N ALA A 78 -0.57 4.51 -0.44
CA ALA A 78 0.79 4.03 -0.68
C ALA A 78 0.79 2.93 -1.76
N SER A 79 1.00 3.32 -3.02
CA SER A 79 0.99 2.40 -4.18
C SER A 79 2.37 2.22 -4.79
N ASP A 80 2.64 1.03 -5.34
CA ASP A 80 3.83 0.80 -6.15
C ASP A 80 3.63 1.48 -7.53
N ILE A 81 4.70 1.98 -8.16
CA ILE A 81 4.62 2.77 -9.41
C ILE A 81 3.97 2.03 -10.59
N GLU A 82 4.03 0.69 -10.58
CA GLU A 82 3.46 -0.17 -11.62
C GLU A 82 1.97 -0.47 -11.41
N LEU A 83 1.38 0.04 -10.33
CA LEU A 83 -0.02 -0.17 -9.95
C LEU A 83 -0.86 1.07 -10.22
N TYR A 84 -1.60 1.01 -11.32
CA TYR A 84 -2.47 2.07 -11.80
C TYR A 84 -3.82 1.99 -11.11
N PRO A 85 -4.27 3.04 -10.40
CA PRO A 85 -5.60 3.07 -9.82
C PRO A 85 -6.69 3.22 -10.87
N SER A 86 -7.88 2.69 -10.57
CA SER A 86 -9.09 2.92 -11.35
C SER A 86 -9.35 4.44 -11.52
N PRO A 87 -9.81 4.91 -12.70
CA PRO A 87 -10.00 6.34 -12.94
C PRO A 87 -10.91 7.02 -11.93
N ASN A 88 -10.60 8.29 -11.63
CA ASN A 88 -11.36 9.14 -10.70
C ASN A 88 -11.49 8.58 -9.27
N ILE A 89 -10.61 7.67 -8.85
CA ILE A 89 -10.67 7.10 -7.50
C ILE A 89 -10.62 8.19 -6.42
N SER A 90 -9.80 9.23 -6.59
CA SER A 90 -9.63 10.27 -5.57
C SER A 90 -10.92 11.06 -5.34
N SER A 91 -11.58 11.53 -6.40
CA SER A 91 -12.84 12.27 -6.27
C SER A 91 -13.95 11.37 -5.74
N LYS A 92 -14.18 10.21 -6.37
CA LYS A 92 -15.22 9.27 -5.93
C LYS A 92 -15.03 8.78 -4.50
N PHE A 93 -13.79 8.64 -4.05
CA PHE A 93 -13.49 8.26 -2.68
C PHE A 93 -13.86 9.38 -1.71
N LEU A 94 -13.52 10.64 -2.02
CA LEU A 94 -13.90 11.77 -1.19
C LEU A 94 -15.42 11.96 -1.14
N ASP A 95 -16.14 11.72 -2.24
CA ASP A 95 -17.60 11.73 -2.28
C ASP A 95 -18.19 10.67 -1.34
N LEU A 96 -17.67 9.43 -1.38
CA LEU A 96 -18.06 8.37 -0.44
C LEU A 96 -17.82 8.79 1.01
N ILE A 97 -16.66 9.36 1.33
CA ILE A 97 -16.35 9.83 2.69
C ILE A 97 -17.33 10.92 3.12
N ALA A 98 -17.66 11.86 2.23
CA ALA A 98 -18.57 12.96 2.52
C ALA A 98 -19.99 12.49 2.86
N THR A 99 -20.42 11.32 2.38
CA THR A 99 -21.71 10.75 2.78
C THR A 99 -21.79 10.45 4.27
N ASN A 100 -20.66 10.06 4.89
CA ASN A 100 -20.54 9.73 6.31
C ASN A 100 -21.66 8.82 6.84
N THR A 101 -22.01 7.77 6.10
CA THR A 101 -23.09 6.84 6.47
C THR A 101 -22.64 5.38 6.56
N GLY A 102 -23.47 4.54 7.18
CA GLY A 102 -23.30 3.09 7.18
C GLY A 102 -21.98 2.65 7.83
N PRO A 103 -21.21 1.73 7.21
CA PRO A 103 -19.94 1.24 7.77
C PRO A 103 -18.90 2.32 8.08
N LEU A 104 -18.99 3.51 7.45
CA LEU A 104 -18.10 4.64 7.72
C LEU A 104 -18.24 5.16 9.17
N LEU A 105 -19.42 4.98 9.78
CA LEU A 105 -19.71 5.38 11.17
C LEU A 105 -19.14 4.42 12.22
N SER A 106 -18.52 3.31 11.81
CA SER A 106 -17.86 2.38 12.73
C SER A 106 -16.84 3.11 13.62
N LYS A 107 -16.85 2.79 14.91
CA LYS A 107 -15.88 3.31 15.89
C LYS A 107 -14.50 2.65 15.74
N ASN A 108 -14.41 1.51 15.06
CA ASN A 108 -13.11 0.90 14.80
C ASN A 108 -12.30 1.77 13.83
N PRO A 109 -10.95 1.76 13.95
CA PRO A 109 -10.10 2.33 12.91
C PRO A 109 -10.34 1.57 11.59
N LYS A 110 -10.15 2.25 10.47
CA LYS A 110 -10.57 1.73 9.15
C LYS A 110 -9.57 2.07 8.06
N VAL A 111 -9.40 1.12 7.15
CA VAL A 111 -8.65 1.27 5.90
C VAL A 111 -9.49 0.80 4.73
N PHE A 112 -9.19 1.32 3.54
CA PHE A 112 -9.95 1.04 2.32
C PHE A 112 -9.06 0.30 1.34
N PRO A 113 -8.99 -1.04 1.42
CA PRO A 113 -8.19 -1.84 0.52
C PRO A 113 -8.77 -1.84 -0.90
N LEU A 114 -7.89 -1.72 -1.89
CA LEU A 114 -8.23 -1.80 -3.30
C LEU A 114 -8.05 -3.25 -3.77
N HIS A 115 -8.92 -3.72 -4.66
CA HIS A 115 -8.71 -5.03 -5.29
C HIS A 115 -7.62 -4.91 -6.35
N LEU A 116 -6.60 -5.79 -6.32
CA LEU A 116 -5.51 -5.76 -7.29
C LEU A 116 -5.74 -6.76 -8.44
N PHE A 117 -5.38 -6.36 -9.64
CA PHE A 117 -5.40 -7.17 -10.86
C PHE A 117 -4.10 -7.03 -11.66
N GLU A 118 -3.76 -8.03 -12.45
CA GLU A 118 -2.69 -7.98 -13.46
C GLU A 118 -3.32 -8.05 -14.84
N VAL A 119 -2.84 -7.23 -15.76
CA VAL A 119 -3.21 -7.32 -17.18
C VAL A 119 -2.05 -7.86 -18.00
N SER A 120 -2.36 -8.50 -19.12
CA SER A 120 -1.36 -8.94 -20.09
C SER A 120 -0.52 -7.76 -20.60
N ALA A 121 0.75 -8.01 -20.94
CA ALA A 121 1.68 -6.95 -21.34
C ALA A 121 1.21 -6.14 -22.57
N ASN A 122 0.50 -6.79 -23.49
CA ASN A 122 -0.03 -6.18 -24.71
C ASN A 122 -1.44 -5.57 -24.51
N SER A 123 -2.00 -5.65 -23.31
CA SER A 123 -3.34 -5.13 -23.02
C SER A 123 -3.26 -3.71 -22.46
N THR A 124 -4.34 -2.95 -22.66
CA THR A 124 -4.51 -1.64 -22.04
C THR A 124 -4.87 -1.76 -20.56
N VAL A 125 -4.69 -0.68 -19.80
CA VAL A 125 -5.22 -0.61 -18.43
C VAL A 125 -6.71 -0.38 -18.55
N PRO A 126 -7.57 -1.17 -17.88
CA PRO A 126 -9.01 -0.96 -17.94
C PRO A 126 -9.39 0.39 -17.33
N GLU A 127 -10.16 1.18 -18.08
CA GLU A 127 -10.64 2.49 -17.65
C GLU A 127 -11.94 2.42 -16.84
N SER A 128 -12.52 1.22 -16.70
CA SER A 128 -13.72 0.98 -15.90
C SER A 128 -13.76 -0.44 -15.35
N LYS A 129 -14.58 -0.65 -14.31
CA LYS A 129 -14.85 -2.00 -13.79
C LYS A 129 -15.53 -2.88 -14.85
N THR A 130 -16.37 -2.31 -15.71
CA THR A 130 -17.00 -3.03 -16.84
C THR A 130 -15.92 -3.62 -17.75
N MET A 131 -14.99 -2.80 -18.21
CA MET A 131 -13.88 -3.25 -19.05
C MET A 131 -13.00 -4.29 -18.33
N LEU A 132 -12.72 -4.08 -17.03
CA LEU A 132 -12.02 -5.08 -16.22
C LEU A 132 -12.76 -6.42 -16.16
N LYS A 133 -14.10 -6.43 -16.03
CA LYS A 133 -14.91 -7.66 -16.05
C LYS A 133 -14.79 -8.39 -17.38
N ASP A 134 -14.83 -7.66 -18.50
CA ASP A 134 -14.64 -8.25 -19.84
C ASP A 134 -13.23 -8.85 -19.99
N MET A 135 -12.22 -8.15 -19.50
CA MET A 135 -10.83 -8.63 -19.49
C MET A 135 -10.63 -9.86 -18.58
N LEU A 136 -11.35 -9.94 -17.46
CA LEU A 136 -11.36 -11.14 -16.61
C LEU A 136 -12.03 -12.31 -17.34
N GLY A 137 -13.12 -12.06 -18.07
CA GLY A 137 -13.86 -13.07 -18.83
C GLY A 137 -13.06 -13.65 -20.00
N ASN A 138 -12.31 -12.80 -20.72
CA ASN A 138 -11.47 -13.24 -21.85
C ASN A 138 -10.04 -13.66 -21.45
N GLY A 139 -9.69 -13.57 -20.16
CA GLY A 139 -8.40 -14.00 -19.62
C GLY A 139 -7.22 -13.04 -19.87
N THR A 140 -7.47 -11.82 -20.36
CA THR A 140 -6.44 -10.78 -20.52
C THR A 140 -6.16 -10.01 -19.22
N ALA A 141 -7.01 -10.16 -18.20
CA ALA A 141 -6.76 -9.77 -16.82
C ALA A 141 -6.90 -10.95 -15.86
N LEU A 142 -6.17 -10.93 -14.75
CA LEU A 142 -6.29 -11.90 -13.65
C LEU A 142 -6.21 -11.19 -12.29
N PRO A 143 -6.79 -11.76 -11.23
CA PRO A 143 -6.47 -11.34 -9.86
C PRO A 143 -4.95 -11.33 -9.64
N PHE A 144 -4.46 -10.31 -8.94
CA PHE A 144 -3.03 -10.08 -8.78
C PHE A 144 -2.31 -11.22 -8.08
N HIS A 145 -1.17 -11.62 -8.65
CA HIS A 145 -0.38 -12.77 -8.21
C HIS A 145 -1.15 -14.10 -8.23
N LYS A 146 -2.22 -14.24 -9.03
CA LYS A 146 -2.95 -15.52 -9.18
C LYS A 146 -2.04 -16.68 -9.58
N LYS A 147 -0.95 -16.42 -10.30
CA LYS A 147 0.04 -17.44 -10.72
C LYS A 147 1.25 -17.57 -9.76
N LEU A 148 1.33 -16.76 -8.70
CA LEU A 148 2.47 -16.77 -7.75
C LEU A 148 2.03 -17.08 -6.32
N CYS A 149 1.01 -16.37 -5.84
CA CYS A 149 0.43 -16.55 -4.52
C CYS A 149 -1.07 -16.20 -4.57
N PRO A 150 -1.94 -17.17 -4.94
CA PRO A 150 -3.37 -16.92 -5.09
C PRO A 150 -4.06 -16.36 -3.83
N GLY A 151 -3.52 -16.67 -2.64
CA GLY A 151 -4.08 -16.22 -1.36
C GLY A 151 -3.55 -14.87 -0.85
N CYS A 152 -2.38 -14.41 -1.30
CA CYS A 152 -1.70 -13.27 -0.69
C CYS A 152 -2.47 -11.95 -0.86
N HIS A 153 -3.06 -11.70 -2.02
CA HIS A 153 -3.80 -10.45 -2.28
C HIS A 153 -5.30 -10.65 -2.42
N ASN A 154 -5.80 -11.86 -2.11
CA ASN A 154 -7.21 -12.17 -2.26
C ASN A 154 -8.04 -11.46 -1.18
N ILE A 155 -9.15 -10.85 -1.59
CA ILE A 155 -10.03 -10.11 -0.70
C ILE A 155 -11.21 -10.99 -0.22
N PRO A 156 -11.80 -10.69 0.94
CA PRO A 156 -13.15 -11.16 1.29
C PRO A 156 -14.14 -10.90 0.16
N LYS A 157 -14.91 -11.94 -0.20
CA LYS A 157 -15.93 -11.89 -1.27
C LYS A 157 -15.40 -11.48 -2.66
N ALA A 158 -14.16 -11.86 -3.00
CA ALA A 158 -13.54 -11.47 -4.27
C ALA A 158 -14.33 -11.89 -5.52
N LYS A 159 -14.92 -13.09 -5.54
CA LYS A 159 -15.70 -13.57 -6.70
C LYS A 159 -16.99 -12.76 -6.84
N GLU A 160 -17.67 -12.52 -5.73
CA GLU A 160 -18.88 -11.72 -5.66
C GLU A 160 -18.60 -10.26 -6.05
N TRP A 161 -17.45 -9.71 -5.64
CA TRP A 161 -17.01 -8.37 -6.05
C TRP A 161 -16.83 -8.26 -7.57
N GLN A 162 -16.21 -9.27 -8.19
CA GLN A 162 -15.99 -9.31 -9.65
C GLN A 162 -17.32 -9.43 -10.40
N LEU A 163 -18.30 -10.16 -9.86
CA LEU A 163 -19.60 -10.33 -10.48
C LEU A 163 -20.55 -9.16 -10.22
N ALA A 164 -20.35 -8.40 -9.14
CA ALA A 164 -21.23 -7.32 -8.73
C ALA A 164 -21.51 -6.32 -9.86
N PRO A 165 -22.73 -5.76 -9.93
CA PRO A 165 -23.06 -4.65 -10.82
C PRO A 165 -22.12 -3.47 -10.61
N VAL A 166 -21.88 -2.70 -11.68
CA VAL A 166 -21.10 -1.47 -11.61
C VAL A 166 -22.05 -0.34 -11.21
N SER A 167 -21.70 0.41 -10.18
CA SER A 167 -22.41 1.63 -9.79
C SER A 167 -21.64 2.88 -10.22
N GLU A 168 -22.36 3.99 -10.36
CA GLU A 168 -21.76 5.27 -10.71
C GLU A 168 -20.82 5.77 -9.59
N ASN A 169 -21.32 5.77 -8.36
CA ASN A 169 -20.58 6.16 -7.15
C ASN A 169 -19.91 4.96 -6.47
N LEU A 170 -18.90 5.24 -5.64
CA LEU A 170 -18.27 4.23 -4.79
C LEU A 170 -19.12 3.95 -3.56
N HIS A 171 -19.26 2.68 -3.21
CA HIS A 171 -19.89 2.24 -1.96
C HIS A 171 -19.02 1.22 -1.25
N VAL A 172 -19.25 1.07 0.06
CA VAL A 172 -18.68 -0.03 0.83
C VAL A 172 -19.39 -1.32 0.43
N PHE A 173 -18.71 -2.15 -0.35
CA PHE A 173 -19.19 -3.47 -0.78
C PHE A 173 -19.20 -4.47 0.39
N HIS A 174 -18.14 -4.46 1.19
CA HIS A 174 -18.00 -5.41 2.28
C HIS A 174 -17.03 -4.89 3.35
N VAL A 175 -17.32 -5.21 4.61
CA VAL A 175 -16.40 -4.96 5.73
C VAL A 175 -15.68 -6.27 6.06
N GLY A 176 -14.38 -6.30 5.77
CA GLY A 176 -13.50 -7.43 6.02
C GLY A 176 -12.70 -7.28 7.31
N LYS A 177 -12.07 -8.40 7.70
CA LYS A 177 -11.05 -8.48 8.75
C LYS A 177 -9.84 -9.25 8.24
N ARG A 178 -8.65 -8.85 8.67
CA ARG A 178 -7.40 -9.56 8.38
C ARG A 178 -7.12 -10.66 9.41
N ASN A 179 -8.01 -11.64 9.48
CA ASN A 179 -7.91 -12.80 10.37
C ASN A 179 -8.44 -14.07 9.68
N GLY A 180 -8.34 -15.22 10.34
CA GLY A 180 -8.78 -16.50 9.78
C GLY A 180 -8.11 -16.77 8.44
N ARG A 181 -8.91 -17.03 7.39
CA ARG A 181 -8.37 -17.28 6.03
C ARG A 181 -7.64 -16.10 5.39
N PHE A 182 -7.78 -14.90 5.95
CA PHE A 182 -7.16 -13.66 5.45
C PHE A 182 -6.03 -13.16 6.35
N VAL A 183 -5.54 -13.99 7.28
CA VAL A 183 -4.43 -13.63 8.19
C VAL A 183 -3.13 -13.27 7.45
N HIS A 184 -2.98 -13.72 6.19
CA HIS A 184 -1.84 -13.39 5.31
C HIS A 184 -2.20 -12.53 4.10
N TRP A 185 -3.40 -11.95 4.05
CA TRP A 185 -3.79 -10.92 3.06
C TRP A 185 -2.93 -9.62 3.10
N GLU A 186 -2.17 -9.32 2.06
CA GLU A 186 -1.35 -8.10 1.91
C GLU A 186 -2.05 -7.03 1.05
N PRO A 187 -3.00 -6.25 1.59
CA PRO A 187 -3.67 -5.22 0.81
C PRO A 187 -2.76 -4.04 0.49
N ILE A 188 -3.12 -3.34 -0.58
CA ILE A 188 -2.78 -1.94 -0.77
C ILE A 188 -4.06 -1.17 -0.53
N PHE A 189 -3.99 -0.14 0.31
CA PHE A 189 -5.18 0.53 0.83
C PHE A 189 -5.00 2.04 0.86
N ILE A 190 -6.14 2.74 0.80
CA ILE A 190 -6.21 4.13 1.23
C ILE A 190 -6.34 4.12 2.75
N GLY A 191 -5.45 4.83 3.41
CA GLY A 191 -5.33 4.94 4.86
C GLY A 191 -5.16 6.39 5.30
N THR A 192 -4.62 6.58 6.49
CA THR A 192 -4.32 7.90 7.09
C THR A 192 -2.95 7.90 7.77
N HIS A 193 -2.49 9.06 8.24
CA HIS A 193 -1.27 9.15 9.07
C HIS A 193 -1.33 8.35 10.38
N ASN A 194 -2.54 8.02 10.86
CA ASN A 194 -2.72 7.28 12.11
C ASN A 194 -2.45 5.77 11.97
N ASP A 195 -2.30 5.26 10.76
CA ASP A 195 -2.09 3.84 10.53
C ASP A 195 -0.68 3.41 10.97
N PRO A 196 -0.49 2.16 11.47
CA PRO A 196 0.83 1.64 11.80
C PRO A 196 1.84 1.85 10.67
N LEU A 197 3.05 2.31 11.01
CA LEU A 197 4.15 2.46 10.05
C LEU A 197 4.58 1.09 9.49
N TYR A 198 5.22 1.09 8.34
CA TYR A 198 5.92 -0.09 7.85
C TYR A 198 7.23 -0.27 8.62
N ASP A 199 7.64 -1.52 8.84
CA ASP A 199 8.93 -1.80 9.48
C ASP A 199 10.08 -1.55 8.50
N GLU A 200 10.87 -0.52 8.75
CA GLU A 200 11.93 -0.03 7.85
C GLU A 200 13.12 -0.97 7.70
N ARG A 201 13.23 -1.97 8.58
CA ARG A 201 14.28 -3.00 8.48
C ARG A 201 14.00 -4.00 7.35
N LEU A 202 12.79 -3.98 6.78
CA LEU A 202 12.36 -4.90 5.73
C LEU A 202 12.58 -4.29 4.34
N SER A 203 13.17 -5.09 3.45
CA SER A 203 13.44 -4.72 2.05
C SER A 203 12.51 -5.44 1.07
N TRP A 204 12.42 -4.93 -0.14
CA TRP A 204 11.60 -5.54 -1.20
C TRP A 204 12.09 -6.92 -1.64
N GLU A 205 13.41 -7.14 -1.65
CA GLU A 205 13.99 -8.45 -1.95
C GLU A 205 13.65 -9.48 -0.87
N GLY A 206 13.55 -9.03 0.38
CA GLY A 206 13.23 -9.83 1.56
C GLY A 206 11.81 -10.41 1.56
N LYS A 207 10.89 -9.85 0.76
CA LYS A 207 9.45 -10.17 0.80
C LYS A 207 8.86 -9.94 2.20
N SER A 208 7.57 -10.24 2.37
CA SER A 208 6.84 -10.11 3.64
C SER A 208 6.93 -8.70 4.26
N ASP A 209 7.27 -7.69 3.46
CA ASP A 209 7.53 -6.31 3.88
C ASP A 209 6.26 -5.60 4.40
N LYS A 210 5.07 -6.15 4.11
CA LYS A 210 3.78 -5.64 4.57
C LYS A 210 3.18 -6.47 5.72
N MET A 211 3.73 -7.65 6.01
CA MET A 211 3.11 -8.60 6.94
C MET A 211 3.11 -8.08 8.38
N THR A 212 4.17 -7.38 8.78
CA THR A 212 4.32 -6.76 10.10
C THR A 212 3.31 -5.65 10.34
N GLN A 213 3.10 -4.76 9.36
CA GLN A 213 2.03 -3.77 9.39
C GLN A 213 0.66 -4.45 9.44
N GLY A 214 0.47 -5.49 8.63
CA GLY A 214 -0.75 -6.28 8.62
C GLY A 214 -1.10 -6.90 9.98
N TYR A 215 -0.10 -7.34 10.74
CA TYR A 215 -0.30 -7.81 12.11
C TYR A 215 -0.80 -6.68 13.03
N ALA A 216 -0.15 -5.51 12.98
CA ALA A 216 -0.55 -4.36 13.79
C ALA A 216 -2.01 -3.95 13.51
N LEU A 217 -2.41 -3.88 12.22
CA LEU A 217 -3.80 -3.59 11.83
C LEU A 217 -4.80 -4.62 12.40
N CYS A 218 -4.45 -5.90 12.41
CA CYS A 218 -5.32 -6.96 12.95
C CYS A 218 -5.49 -6.83 14.48
N VAL A 219 -4.39 -6.60 15.21
CA VAL A 219 -4.41 -6.46 16.67
C VAL A 219 -5.22 -5.24 17.09
N LEU A 220 -5.04 -4.12 16.39
CA LEU A 220 -5.77 -2.86 16.60
C LEU A 220 -7.23 -2.89 16.10
N ASN A 221 -7.74 -4.06 15.70
CA ASN A 221 -9.12 -4.28 15.29
C ASN A 221 -9.59 -3.43 14.09
N TYR A 222 -8.71 -3.17 13.13
CA TYR A 222 -9.09 -2.42 11.93
C TYR A 222 -10.24 -3.08 11.17
N ASP A 223 -11.17 -2.25 10.69
CA ASP A 223 -12.16 -2.61 9.68
C ASP A 223 -11.56 -2.38 8.27
N PHE A 224 -11.66 -3.38 7.41
CA PHE A 224 -11.19 -3.30 6.02
C PHE A 224 -12.40 -3.06 5.11
N LEU A 225 -12.66 -1.80 4.76
CA LEU A 225 -13.82 -1.39 3.99
C LEU A 225 -13.52 -1.56 2.49
N ILE A 226 -13.89 -2.71 1.96
CA ILE A 226 -13.72 -3.07 0.55
C ILE A 226 -14.74 -2.26 -0.26
N LEU A 227 -14.26 -1.51 -1.25
CA LEU A 227 -15.07 -0.66 -2.11
C LEU A 227 -15.48 -1.40 -3.37
N ASP A 228 -16.71 -1.22 -3.86
CA ASP A 228 -17.30 -1.95 -4.99
C ASP A 228 -16.62 -1.70 -6.36
N ASN A 229 -16.15 -0.49 -6.64
CA ASN A 229 -15.61 -0.12 -7.95
C ASN A 229 -14.20 0.47 -7.90
N ALA A 230 -13.47 0.28 -6.79
CA ALA A 230 -12.09 0.73 -6.65
C ALA A 230 -11.11 -0.44 -6.79
N PHE A 231 -10.14 -0.30 -7.69
CA PHE A 231 -9.15 -1.35 -7.96
C PHE A 231 -7.81 -0.75 -8.40
N LEU A 232 -6.76 -1.58 -8.32
CA LEU A 232 -5.44 -1.31 -8.87
C LEU A 232 -5.13 -2.31 -9.99
N VAL A 233 -4.44 -1.84 -11.02
CA VAL A 233 -3.99 -2.65 -12.16
C VAL A 233 -2.48 -2.61 -12.24
N HIS A 234 -1.88 -3.79 -12.20
CA HIS A 234 -0.46 -3.98 -12.49
C HIS A 234 -0.24 -4.12 -14.00
N LYS A 235 0.50 -3.17 -14.61
CA LYS A 235 0.69 -3.09 -16.08
C LYS A 235 2.13 -3.15 -16.62
N PRO A 236 3.00 -4.02 -16.09
CA PRO A 236 4.09 -4.60 -16.90
C PRO A 236 3.71 -5.92 -17.60
N GLY A 237 2.63 -6.58 -17.15
CA GLY A 237 2.26 -7.93 -17.56
C GLY A 237 1.87 -8.83 -16.39
N ILE A 238 1.31 -10.00 -16.70
CA ILE A 238 0.98 -11.03 -15.71
C ILE A 238 2.26 -11.69 -15.22
N LYS A 239 2.56 -11.56 -13.94
CA LYS A 239 3.76 -12.18 -13.37
C LYS A 239 3.62 -13.70 -13.38
N ILE A 240 4.74 -14.36 -13.64
CA ILE A 240 4.91 -15.80 -13.52
C ILE A 240 6.02 -16.08 -12.52
N TYR A 241 5.93 -17.21 -11.82
CA TYR A 241 6.96 -17.61 -10.89
C TYR A 241 8.29 -17.82 -11.62
N LYS A 242 9.34 -17.16 -11.14
CA LYS A 242 10.72 -17.35 -11.58
C LYS A 242 11.56 -17.74 -10.38
N LYS A 243 12.28 -18.86 -10.48
CA LYS A 243 13.18 -19.31 -9.41
C LYS A 243 14.35 -18.32 -9.30
N ASP A 244 14.56 -17.81 -8.10
CA ASP A 244 15.65 -16.89 -7.78
C ASP A 244 16.24 -17.29 -6.43
N ALA A 245 17.39 -17.97 -6.46
CA ALA A 245 18.03 -18.50 -5.26
C ALA A 245 18.54 -17.39 -4.32
N LYS A 246 19.02 -16.28 -4.89
CA LYS A 246 19.49 -15.14 -4.10
C LYS A 246 18.32 -14.50 -3.37
N ARG A 247 17.20 -14.28 -4.05
CA ARG A 247 15.99 -13.74 -3.43
C ARG A 247 15.39 -14.69 -2.40
N ALA A 248 15.42 -16.01 -2.65
CA ALA A 248 14.99 -17.00 -1.67
C ALA A 248 15.83 -16.95 -0.37
N MET A 249 17.16 -16.82 -0.49
CA MET A 249 18.05 -16.65 0.66
C MET A 249 17.72 -15.38 1.45
N LEU A 250 17.54 -14.24 0.77
CA LEU A 250 17.18 -12.97 1.40
C LEU A 250 15.83 -13.03 2.11
N ALA A 251 14.85 -13.71 1.52
CA ALA A 251 13.56 -13.96 2.16
C ALA A 251 13.69 -14.84 3.41
N GLY A 252 14.55 -15.86 3.38
CA GLY A 252 14.87 -16.67 4.56
C GLY A 252 15.44 -15.83 5.71
N LYS A 253 16.40 -14.95 5.43
CA LYS A 253 16.97 -14.03 6.43
C LYS A 253 15.93 -13.07 6.98
N THR A 254 15.08 -12.52 6.11
CA THR A 254 13.99 -11.61 6.48
C THR A 254 12.98 -12.29 7.41
N ASN A 255 12.57 -13.52 7.09
CA ASN A 255 11.66 -14.29 7.93
C ASN A 255 12.26 -14.64 9.29
N GLN A 256 13.58 -14.88 9.36
CA GLN A 256 14.27 -15.07 10.64
C GLN A 256 14.29 -13.78 11.48
N LEU A 257 14.59 -12.63 10.85
CA LEU A 257 14.54 -11.32 11.50
C LEU A 257 13.14 -11.04 12.04
N ILE A 258 12.11 -11.24 11.21
CA ILE A 258 10.70 -11.09 11.61
C ILE A 258 10.39 -11.99 12.81
N LYS A 259 10.67 -13.30 12.71
CA LYS A 259 10.30 -14.27 13.73
C LYS A 259 11.00 -14.00 15.08
N LYS A 260 12.29 -13.68 15.05
CA LYS A 260 13.14 -13.62 16.25
C LYS A 260 13.16 -12.24 16.91
N ILE A 261 12.95 -11.17 16.15
CA ILE A 261 13.14 -9.80 16.64
C ILE A 261 11.85 -9.00 16.46
N ILE A 262 11.40 -8.80 15.22
CA ILE A 262 10.31 -7.87 14.92
C ILE A 262 8.98 -8.33 15.53
N PHE A 263 8.62 -9.59 15.37
CA PHE A 263 7.32 -10.08 15.85
C PHE A 263 7.20 -10.03 17.38
N PRO A 264 8.22 -10.44 18.17
CA PRO A 264 8.25 -10.16 19.60
C PRO A 264 8.08 -8.67 19.95
N GLU A 265 8.78 -7.76 19.26
CA GLU A 265 8.64 -6.31 19.49
C GLU A 265 7.22 -5.81 19.18
N LEU A 266 6.60 -6.26 18.08
CA LEU A 266 5.22 -5.90 17.73
C LEU A 266 4.22 -6.36 18.78
N LYS A 267 4.43 -7.53 19.40
CA LYS A 267 3.58 -8.00 20.51
C LYS A 267 3.66 -7.09 21.73
N VAL A 268 4.82 -6.50 21.98
CA VAL A 268 5.01 -5.52 23.07
C VAL A 268 4.36 -4.18 22.70
N LEU A 269 4.55 -3.72 21.46
CA LEU A 269 4.06 -2.41 21.01
C LEU A 269 2.53 -2.36 20.83
N TYR A 270 1.94 -3.40 20.24
CA TYR A 270 0.52 -3.41 19.86
C TYR A 270 -0.32 -4.39 20.69
N GLY A 271 0.31 -5.32 21.41
CA GLY A 271 -0.37 -6.38 22.14
C GLY A 271 -0.58 -7.65 21.30
N VAL A 272 -1.36 -8.59 21.85
CA VAL A 272 -1.66 -9.88 21.20
C VAL A 272 -3.17 -10.04 21.07
N ARG A 273 -3.62 -10.53 19.91
CA ARG A 273 -5.02 -10.88 19.67
C ARG A 273 -5.12 -12.22 18.95
N LYS A 274 -6.01 -13.08 19.45
CA LYS A 274 -6.25 -14.41 18.86
C LYS A 274 -6.63 -14.27 17.37
N GLY A 275 -5.94 -15.02 16.51
CA GLY A 275 -6.18 -15.02 15.06
C GLY A 275 -5.39 -13.98 14.26
N CYS A 276 -4.56 -13.14 14.90
CA CYS A 276 -3.63 -12.24 14.23
C CYS A 276 -2.23 -12.87 14.16
N ALA A 277 -1.58 -12.77 12.99
CA ALA A 277 -0.22 -13.24 12.77
C ALA A 277 0.54 -12.35 11.77
N VAL A 278 1.85 -12.52 11.74
CA VAL A 278 2.74 -12.08 10.66
C VAL A 278 2.89 -13.22 9.67
#